data_AF-A0A1S1EV12-F1
#
_entry.id   AF-A0A1S1EV12-F1
#
_cell.length_a   1.000
_cell.length_b   1.000
_cell.length_c   1.000
_cell.angle_alpha   90.00
_cell.angle_beta   90.00
_cell.angle_gamma   90.00
#
_symmetry.space_group_name_H-M   'P 1'
#
loop_
_entity.id
_entity.type
_entity.pdbx_description
1 polymer ?
#
loop_
_entity_poly.entity_id
_entity_poly.type
_entity_poly.pdbx_seq_one_letter_code
_entity_poly.pdbx_strand_id
1 'polypeptide(L)'
;MLAVAIAHNWREAKAQHEARVDALTRDHLSRRSRGQRHPVWDFIFEYYPVKPGQLRRWSPGIGVDLPGATAKDISHLKFFTLDMDDATDSPASKEPTDTASGTARMDVSAYVDKRGKTVAYIGNLLRSTRANPAHFDCFGLHEWAMVYRQPEHRHPEPLRLGQAGTDKVVEAHTVRCTHFDAFRFFTPDAVPLNEFAPTRETQPHCEQMGCLHANMDLYKWATKLGEAVPGDLWLDTFELACSARELDMRAAPYDLQDWGFAPIRIETPEGKAEYVRRQREISSRADVLRGRLLQVVDVALSTQ
;
A
#
# COMPACT_ATOMS: atom_id res chain seq x y z
N MET A 1 20.58 5.73 21.57
CA MET A 1 20.04 4.38 21.81
C MET A 1 18.54 4.45 21.60
N LEU A 2 18.04 3.92 20.48
CA LEU A 2 16.60 3.77 20.30
C LEU A 2 16.06 2.82 21.37
N ALA A 3 14.93 3.17 21.99
CA ALA A 3 14.24 2.27 22.90
C ALA A 3 13.79 1.04 22.10
N VAL A 4 14.39 -0.11 22.40
CA VAL A 4 14.00 -1.39 21.82
C VAL A 4 12.80 -1.91 22.60
N ALA A 5 11.71 -2.25 21.89
CA ALA A 5 10.54 -2.85 22.51
C ALA A 5 10.72 -4.37 22.59
N ILE A 6 10.41 -4.97 23.74
CA ILE A 6 10.38 -6.42 23.91
C ILE A 6 8.94 -6.90 23.71
N ALA A 7 8.71 -7.77 22.73
CA ALA A 7 7.38 -8.27 22.43
C ALA A 7 7.12 -9.63 23.11
N HIS A 8 6.75 -9.64 24.39
CA HIS A 8 6.55 -10.92 25.13
C HIS A 8 5.48 -11.86 24.53
N ASN A 9 4.45 -11.31 23.87
CA ASN A 9 3.35 -12.10 23.26
C ASN A 9 3.44 -12.13 21.72
N TRP A 10 4.64 -12.08 21.17
CA TRP A 10 4.83 -11.95 19.72
C TRP A 10 4.25 -13.12 18.91
N ARG A 11 4.20 -14.33 19.46
CA ARG A 11 3.57 -15.49 18.82
C ARG A 11 2.06 -15.31 18.64
N GLU A 12 1.42 -14.66 19.61
CA GLU A 12 0.00 -14.31 19.51
C GLU A 12 -0.21 -13.24 18.45
N ALA A 13 0.62 -12.18 18.43
CA ALA A 13 0.57 -11.15 17.39
C ALA A 13 0.76 -11.73 15.97
N LYS A 14 1.70 -12.69 15.82
CA LYS A 14 1.89 -13.44 14.57
C LYS A 14 0.63 -14.22 14.18
N ALA A 15 0.02 -14.96 15.10
CA ALA A 15 -1.21 -15.72 14.83
C ALA A 15 -2.38 -14.80 14.46
N GLN A 16 -2.53 -13.65 15.13
CA GLN A 16 -3.55 -12.64 14.83
C GLN A 16 -3.32 -12.02 13.43
N HIS A 17 -2.08 -11.71 13.07
CA HIS A 17 -1.72 -11.25 11.72
C HIS A 17 -2.13 -12.27 10.66
N GLU A 18 -1.75 -13.53 10.85
CA GLU A 18 -2.10 -14.61 9.94
C GLU A 18 -3.61 -14.77 9.77
N ALA A 19 -4.37 -14.78 10.87
CA ALA A 19 -5.83 -14.86 10.84
C ALA A 19 -6.47 -13.65 10.12
N ARG A 20 -5.93 -12.44 10.32
CA ARG A 20 -6.38 -11.22 9.63
C ARG A 20 -6.13 -11.30 8.13
N VAL A 21 -4.96 -11.79 7.70
CA VAL A 21 -4.67 -12.03 6.26
C VAL A 21 -5.61 -13.08 5.66
N ASP A 22 -5.82 -14.19 6.37
CA ASP A 22 -6.70 -15.25 5.92
C ASP A 22 -8.14 -14.73 5.74
N ALA A 23 -8.61 -13.84 6.62
CA ALA A 23 -9.90 -13.16 6.47
C ALA A 23 -9.93 -12.20 5.26
N LEU A 24 -8.93 -11.32 5.14
CA LEU A 24 -8.85 -10.31 4.07
C LEU A 24 -8.71 -10.90 2.67
N THR A 25 -8.10 -12.08 2.54
CA THR A 25 -7.79 -12.71 1.25
C THR A 25 -8.74 -13.84 0.87
N ARG A 26 -9.66 -14.22 1.76
CA ARG A 26 -10.61 -15.34 1.60
C ARG A 26 -11.35 -15.29 0.27
N ASP A 27 -12.00 -14.17 -0.02
CA ASP A 27 -12.85 -14.05 -1.20
C ASP A 27 -12.04 -14.04 -2.49
N HIS A 28 -10.87 -13.40 -2.48
CA HIS A 28 -9.94 -13.43 -3.61
C HIS A 28 -9.48 -14.87 -3.91
N LEU A 29 -9.07 -15.62 -2.88
CA LEU A 29 -8.65 -17.01 -3.04
C LEU A 29 -9.81 -17.91 -3.53
N SER A 30 -11.02 -17.70 -3.00
CA SER A 30 -12.23 -18.42 -3.43
C SER A 30 -12.60 -18.15 -4.89
N ARG A 31 -12.48 -16.91 -5.37
CA ARG A 31 -12.72 -16.57 -6.79
C ARG A 31 -11.64 -17.19 -7.67
N ARG A 32 -10.37 -17.05 -7.27
CA ARG A 32 -9.21 -17.54 -8.01
C ARG A 32 -9.24 -19.07 -8.19
N SER A 33 -9.66 -19.83 -7.18
CA SER A 33 -9.79 -21.29 -7.30
C SER A 33 -10.87 -21.74 -8.30
N ARG A 34 -11.84 -20.87 -8.59
CA ARG A 34 -12.91 -21.08 -9.58
C ARG A 34 -12.63 -20.41 -10.92
N GLY A 35 -11.45 -19.82 -11.11
CA GLY A 35 -11.11 -19.06 -12.32
C GLY A 35 -11.99 -17.81 -12.53
N GLN A 36 -12.60 -17.28 -11.46
CA GLN A 36 -13.49 -16.12 -11.53
C GLN A 36 -12.69 -14.83 -11.34
N ARG A 37 -12.98 -13.83 -12.18
CA ARG A 37 -12.42 -12.48 -12.10
C ARG A 37 -13.33 -11.57 -11.28
N HIS A 38 -12.74 -10.58 -10.62
CA HIS A 38 -13.44 -9.46 -10.01
C HIS A 38 -12.75 -8.13 -10.35
N PRO A 39 -13.40 -7.19 -11.07
CA PRO A 39 -12.74 -6.01 -11.65
C PRO A 39 -12.19 -5.01 -10.61
N VAL A 40 -12.80 -4.94 -9.43
CA VAL A 40 -12.35 -4.05 -8.35
C VAL A 40 -11.28 -4.70 -7.48
N TRP A 41 -11.57 -5.86 -6.88
CA TRP A 41 -10.73 -6.47 -5.85
C TRP A 41 -9.49 -7.20 -6.36
N ASP A 42 -9.52 -7.78 -7.56
CA ASP A 42 -8.35 -8.49 -8.07
C ASP A 42 -7.23 -7.51 -8.48
N PHE A 43 -7.60 -6.26 -8.79
CA PHE A 43 -6.66 -5.16 -9.05
C PHE A 43 -5.63 -5.00 -7.93
N ILE A 44 -6.02 -5.16 -6.65
CA ILE A 44 -5.08 -5.01 -5.52
C ILE A 44 -3.90 -5.97 -5.66
N PHE A 45 -4.12 -7.18 -6.16
CA PHE A 45 -3.09 -8.22 -6.31
C PHE A 45 -2.37 -8.17 -7.67
N GLU A 46 -3.03 -7.65 -8.70
CA GLU A 46 -2.45 -7.47 -10.04
C GLU A 46 -1.54 -6.23 -10.09
N TYR A 47 -1.99 -5.13 -9.49
CA TYR A 47 -1.28 -3.85 -9.46
C TYR A 47 -0.18 -3.81 -8.41
N TYR A 48 -0.45 -4.36 -7.21
CA TYR A 48 0.56 -4.61 -6.19
C TYR A 48 0.82 -6.12 -6.11
N PRO A 49 1.86 -6.65 -6.78
CA PRO A 49 2.06 -8.09 -6.98
C PRO A 49 2.55 -8.82 -5.72
N VAL A 50 1.83 -8.66 -4.61
CA VAL A 50 2.02 -9.33 -3.32
C VAL A 50 1.01 -10.46 -3.23
N LYS A 51 1.48 -11.70 -3.26
CA LYS A 51 0.60 -12.87 -3.13
C LYS A 51 0.04 -12.98 -1.70
N PRO A 52 -1.15 -13.55 -1.49
CA PRO A 52 -1.70 -13.80 -0.15
C PRO A 52 -0.72 -14.52 0.80
N GLY A 53 0.00 -15.54 0.30
CA GLY A 53 1.01 -16.25 1.09
C GLY A 53 2.26 -15.42 1.45
N GLN A 54 2.54 -14.33 0.72
CA GLN A 54 3.56 -13.35 1.11
C GLN A 54 3.02 -12.39 2.17
N LEU A 55 1.78 -11.92 2.00
CA LEU A 55 1.11 -11.04 2.96
C LEU A 55 0.97 -11.72 4.34
N ARG A 56 0.79 -13.04 4.35
CA ARG A 56 0.71 -13.88 5.56
C ARG A 56 2.02 -13.98 6.35
N ARG A 57 3.17 -13.58 5.76
CA ARG A 57 4.48 -13.62 6.45
C ARG A 57 4.61 -12.43 7.38
N TRP A 58 4.41 -12.68 8.67
CA TRP A 58 4.52 -11.66 9.71
C TRP A 58 5.97 -11.24 9.97
N SER A 59 6.15 -9.95 10.28
CA SER A 59 7.39 -9.37 10.82
C SER A 59 7.03 -8.53 12.06
N PRO A 60 7.84 -8.54 13.13
CA PRO A 60 7.64 -7.61 14.24
C PRO A 60 8.00 -6.17 13.89
N GLY A 61 8.75 -5.96 12.81
CA GLY A 61 9.26 -4.65 12.42
C GLY A 61 10.59 -4.31 13.06
N ILE A 62 11.13 -3.15 12.68
CA ILE A 62 12.39 -2.63 13.19
C ILE A 62 12.28 -2.23 14.66
N GLY A 63 13.34 -2.49 15.45
CA GLY A 63 13.42 -2.06 16.85
C GLY A 63 12.60 -2.90 17.84
N VAL A 64 12.21 -4.12 17.46
CA VAL A 64 11.46 -5.05 18.31
C VAL A 64 12.24 -6.35 18.46
N ASP A 65 12.47 -6.75 19.72
CA ASP A 65 13.14 -8.00 20.07
C ASP A 65 12.11 -9.10 20.38
N LEU A 66 12.40 -10.33 19.93
CA LEU A 66 11.58 -11.52 20.06
C LEU A 66 12.24 -12.54 21.01
N PRO A 67 12.00 -12.45 22.32
CA PRO A 67 12.56 -13.40 23.27
C PRO A 67 11.98 -14.80 23.05
N GLY A 68 12.81 -15.82 23.29
CA GLY A 68 12.45 -17.23 23.13
C GLY A 68 12.09 -17.62 21.69
N ALA A 69 12.58 -16.90 20.67
CA ALA A 69 12.44 -17.25 19.27
C ALA A 69 13.39 -18.38 18.87
N THR A 70 12.98 -19.20 17.90
CA THR A 70 13.82 -20.25 17.30
C THR A 70 14.29 -19.84 15.90
N ALA A 71 15.29 -20.52 15.34
CA ALA A 71 15.71 -20.31 13.96
C ALA A 71 14.56 -20.49 12.95
N LYS A 72 13.65 -21.45 13.23
CA LYS A 72 12.44 -21.69 12.43
C LYS A 72 11.44 -20.54 12.48
N ASP A 73 11.32 -19.86 13.63
CA ASP A 73 10.36 -18.77 13.79
C ASP A 73 10.66 -17.57 12.88
N ILE A 74 11.95 -17.34 12.61
CA ILE A 74 12.47 -16.22 11.82
C ILE A 74 13.02 -16.63 10.45
N SER A 75 12.84 -17.89 10.01
CA SER A 75 13.50 -18.40 8.80
C SER A 75 13.11 -17.67 7.50
N HIS A 76 11.98 -16.96 7.51
CA HIS A 76 11.53 -16.12 6.39
C HIS A 76 11.97 -14.66 6.48
N LEU A 77 12.56 -14.25 7.60
CA LEU A 77 13.05 -12.90 7.89
C LEU A 77 14.56 -12.83 7.59
N LYS A 78 14.92 -12.20 6.48
CA LYS A 78 16.30 -12.14 5.96
C LYS A 78 17.22 -11.23 6.75
N PHE A 79 16.67 -10.28 7.48
CA PHE A 79 17.43 -9.29 8.24
C PHE A 79 17.27 -9.48 9.74
N PHE A 80 16.94 -10.68 10.19
CA PHE A 80 16.87 -11.00 11.62
C PHE A 80 17.97 -12.00 12.00
N THR A 81 18.64 -11.72 13.11
CA THR A 81 19.61 -12.61 13.75
C THR A 81 19.02 -13.20 15.02
N LEU A 82 19.51 -14.35 15.43
CA LEU A 82 19.14 -15.02 16.67
C LEU A 82 20.33 -14.97 17.62
N ASP A 83 20.21 -14.19 18.69
CA ASP A 83 21.19 -14.17 19.78
C ASP A 83 20.78 -15.28 20.76
N MET A 84 21.55 -16.37 20.79
CA MET A 84 21.26 -17.51 21.66
C MET A 84 21.34 -17.08 23.12
N ASP A 85 20.34 -17.45 23.92
CA ASP A 85 20.47 -17.32 25.38
C ASP A 85 21.63 -18.24 25.79
N ASP A 86 22.62 -17.72 26.52
CA ASP A 86 23.85 -18.45 26.90
C ASP A 86 23.50 -19.89 27.27
N ALA A 87 23.85 -20.81 26.37
CA ALA A 87 23.69 -22.22 26.62
C ALA A 87 24.52 -22.51 27.85
N THR A 88 23.86 -22.83 28.97
CA THR A 88 24.49 -23.32 30.18
C THR A 88 25.60 -24.29 29.78
N ASP A 89 26.84 -23.98 30.17
CA ASP A 89 28.06 -24.75 29.94
C ASP A 89 27.80 -26.27 30.02
N SER A 90 27.49 -26.88 28.89
CA SER A 90 27.41 -28.33 28.75
C SER A 90 28.18 -28.71 27.50
N PRO A 91 29.42 -29.19 27.65
CA PRO A 91 30.30 -29.52 26.54
C PRO A 91 29.92 -30.90 25.99
N ALA A 92 28.75 -31.05 25.37
CA ALA A 92 28.38 -32.29 24.69
C ALA A 92 27.18 -32.14 23.72
N SER A 93 27.34 -31.39 22.63
CA SER A 93 26.84 -31.73 21.27
C SER A 93 26.83 -30.48 20.38
N LYS A 94 27.80 -30.39 19.46
CA LYS A 94 27.86 -29.38 18.41
C LYS A 94 26.90 -29.75 17.29
N GLU A 95 25.61 -29.45 17.44
CA GLU A 95 24.74 -28.92 16.38
C GLU A 95 23.56 -28.23 17.09
N PRO A 96 23.25 -26.96 16.80
CA PRO A 96 22.04 -26.33 17.30
C PRO A 96 20.85 -27.17 16.84
N THR A 97 20.14 -27.80 17.77
CA THR A 97 18.87 -28.46 17.44
C THR A 97 17.87 -27.39 17.00
N ASP A 98 16.96 -27.72 16.08
CA ASP A 98 15.88 -26.83 15.58
C ASP A 98 15.00 -26.24 16.71
N THR A 99 15.15 -26.73 17.94
CA THR A 99 14.42 -26.35 19.15
C THR A 99 15.16 -25.33 20.03
N ALA A 100 16.42 -25.01 19.76
CA ALA A 100 17.15 -24.06 20.58
C ALA A 100 16.57 -22.63 20.41
N SER A 101 16.30 -21.97 21.53
CA SER A 101 15.69 -20.64 21.56
C SER A 101 16.69 -19.57 21.99
N GLY A 102 16.45 -18.34 21.54
CA GLY A 102 17.18 -17.15 21.96
C GLY A 102 16.33 -15.91 21.72
N THR A 103 16.98 -14.75 21.71
CA THR A 103 16.33 -13.48 21.37
C THR A 103 16.60 -13.14 19.92
N ALA A 104 15.55 -13.13 19.10
CA ALA A 104 15.68 -12.71 17.70
C ALA A 104 15.49 -11.20 17.57
N ARG A 105 16.33 -10.55 16.75
CA ARG A 105 16.31 -9.11 16.52
C ARG A 105 16.70 -8.76 15.10
N MET A 106 16.27 -7.59 14.63
CA MET A 106 16.63 -7.13 13.30
C MET A 106 18.10 -6.64 13.27
N ASP A 107 18.90 -7.18 12.35
CA ASP A 107 20.18 -6.61 11.95
C ASP A 107 19.93 -5.37 11.07
N VAL A 108 19.79 -4.23 11.75
CA VAL A 108 19.51 -2.94 11.12
C VAL A 108 20.65 -2.52 10.18
N SER A 109 21.91 -2.83 10.54
CA SER A 109 23.07 -2.49 9.70
C SER A 109 22.98 -3.22 8.37
N ALA A 110 22.83 -4.55 8.38
CA ALA A 110 22.71 -5.35 7.16
C ALA A 110 21.49 -4.96 6.32
N TYR A 111 20.37 -4.60 6.96
CA TYR A 111 19.20 -4.08 6.26
C TYR A 111 19.49 -2.75 5.56
N VAL A 112 20.09 -1.79 6.26
CA VAL A 112 20.40 -0.46 5.73
C VAL A 112 21.48 -0.53 4.64
N ASP A 113 22.51 -1.34 4.81
CA ASP A 113 23.54 -1.57 3.78
C ASP A 113 22.91 -2.08 2.48
N LYS A 114 21.90 -2.95 2.60
CA LYS A 114 21.22 -3.53 1.44
C LYS A 114 20.12 -2.64 0.86
N ARG A 115 19.40 -1.88 1.70
CA ARG A 115 18.12 -1.23 1.34
C ARG A 115 18.10 0.29 1.55
N GLY A 116 19.16 0.88 2.10
CA GLY A 116 19.21 2.27 2.55
C GLY A 116 18.81 3.29 1.48
N LYS A 117 19.22 3.10 0.22
CA LYS A 117 18.78 3.96 -0.90
C LYS A 117 17.25 3.92 -1.10
N THR A 118 16.64 2.74 -1.00
CA THR A 118 15.17 2.59 -1.09
C THR A 118 14.48 3.22 0.11
N VAL A 119 15.00 3.00 1.33
CA VAL A 119 14.47 3.59 2.56
C VAL A 119 14.51 5.11 2.49
N ALA A 120 15.64 5.70 2.08
CA ALA A 120 15.80 7.15 1.92
C ALA A 120 14.85 7.73 0.88
N TYR A 121 14.70 7.08 -0.28
CA TYR A 121 13.76 7.51 -1.32
C TYR A 121 12.31 7.49 -0.82
N ILE A 122 11.88 6.40 -0.18
CA ILE A 122 10.52 6.29 0.37
C ILE A 122 10.31 7.36 1.46
N GLY A 123 11.28 7.55 2.34
CA GLY A 123 11.26 8.61 3.34
C GLY A 123 11.06 9.99 2.75
N ASN A 124 11.86 10.35 1.74
CA ASN A 124 11.71 11.63 1.05
C ASN A 124 10.31 11.77 0.44
N LEU A 125 9.87 10.77 -0.33
CA LEU A 125 8.57 10.79 -0.98
C LEU A 125 7.43 10.99 0.03
N LEU A 126 7.39 10.20 1.11
CA LEU A 126 6.34 10.29 2.12
C LEU A 126 6.34 11.64 2.84
N ARG A 127 7.51 12.22 3.16
CA ARG A 127 7.60 13.56 3.76
C ARG A 127 7.10 14.63 2.77
N SER A 128 7.53 14.57 1.51
CA SER A 128 7.09 15.52 0.49
C SER A 128 5.58 15.44 0.25
N THR A 129 5.01 14.24 0.11
CA THR A 129 3.55 14.05 -0.04
C THR A 129 2.75 14.68 1.10
N ARG A 130 3.29 14.63 2.33
CA ARG A 130 2.66 15.25 3.50
C ARG A 130 2.78 16.78 3.51
N ALA A 131 3.89 17.31 3.00
CA ALA A 131 4.20 18.74 3.01
C ALA A 131 3.59 19.51 1.83
N ASN A 132 3.41 18.87 0.69
CA ASN A 132 2.87 19.50 -0.51
C ASN A 132 1.42 19.96 -0.31
N PRO A 133 0.99 21.09 -0.92
CA PRO A 133 -0.37 21.59 -0.80
C PRO A 133 -1.42 20.53 -1.14
N ALA A 134 -2.37 20.33 -0.24
CA ALA A 134 -3.39 19.31 -0.41
C ALA A 134 -4.53 19.81 -1.31
N HIS A 135 -4.91 18.98 -2.28
CA HIS A 135 -6.00 19.24 -3.21
C HIS A 135 -7.03 18.10 -3.18
N PHE A 136 -8.31 18.45 -3.21
CA PHE A 136 -9.46 17.52 -3.11
C PHE A 136 -10.43 17.69 -4.28
N ASP A 137 -10.00 18.33 -5.36
CA ASP A 137 -10.78 18.70 -6.54
C ASP A 137 -10.36 17.93 -7.80
N CYS A 138 -9.61 16.83 -7.65
CA CYS A 138 -9.29 15.90 -8.73
C CYS A 138 -10.50 15.01 -9.12
N PHE A 139 -11.40 14.72 -8.17
CA PHE A 139 -12.63 13.93 -8.35
C PHE A 139 -12.48 12.55 -8.99
N GLY A 140 -11.27 11.97 -9.01
CA GLY A 140 -11.05 10.68 -9.67
C GLY A 140 -11.03 10.79 -11.21
N LEU A 141 -10.92 11.99 -11.76
CA LEU A 141 -10.94 12.23 -13.22
C LEU A 141 -9.78 11.56 -13.97
N HIS A 142 -8.78 11.02 -13.28
CA HIS A 142 -7.74 10.21 -13.91
C HIS A 142 -8.32 8.98 -14.62
N GLU A 143 -9.35 8.31 -14.08
CA GLU A 143 -9.98 7.15 -14.75
C GLU A 143 -10.77 7.57 -16.00
N TRP A 144 -11.25 8.81 -16.03
CA TRP A 144 -11.98 9.38 -17.17
C TRP A 144 -11.02 9.81 -18.27
N ALA A 145 -9.93 10.49 -17.90
CA ALA A 145 -8.83 10.87 -18.80
C ALA A 145 -8.15 9.65 -19.45
N MET A 146 -8.18 8.52 -18.77
CA MET A 146 -7.66 7.23 -19.21
C MET A 146 -8.48 6.55 -20.31
N VAL A 147 -9.70 7.00 -20.60
CA VAL A 147 -10.59 6.47 -21.66
C VAL A 147 -11.11 7.58 -22.59
N TYR A 148 -10.60 8.80 -22.43
CA TYR A 148 -11.03 9.98 -23.17
C TYR A 148 -10.73 9.84 -24.66
N ARG A 149 -11.77 9.95 -25.50
CA ARG A 149 -11.72 9.78 -26.96
C ARG A 149 -11.06 8.48 -27.42
N GLN A 150 -11.14 7.44 -26.60
CA GLN A 150 -10.54 6.15 -26.89
C GLN A 150 -11.64 5.07 -26.99
N PRO A 151 -11.84 4.44 -28.17
CA PRO A 151 -12.90 3.45 -28.34
C PRO A 151 -12.56 2.08 -27.72
N GLU A 152 -11.28 1.76 -27.56
CA GLU A 152 -10.81 0.54 -26.90
C GLU A 152 -10.40 0.82 -25.45
N HIS A 153 -11.04 0.15 -24.49
CA HIS A 153 -10.81 0.39 -23.07
C HIS A 153 -9.96 -0.70 -22.43
N ARG A 154 -9.18 -0.33 -21.42
CA ARG A 154 -8.36 -1.28 -20.65
C ARG A 154 -9.20 -2.20 -19.75
N HIS A 155 -10.39 -1.76 -19.38
CA HIS A 155 -11.36 -2.55 -18.64
C HIS A 155 -12.49 -3.01 -19.58
N PRO A 156 -12.94 -4.27 -19.50
CA PRO A 156 -14.03 -4.77 -20.34
C PRO A 156 -15.41 -4.29 -19.86
N GLU A 157 -15.50 -3.71 -18.66
CA GLU A 157 -16.72 -3.13 -18.12
C GLU A 157 -17.22 -1.95 -18.97
N PRO A 158 -18.53 -1.86 -19.27
CA PRO A 158 -19.07 -0.79 -20.11
C PRO A 158 -18.98 0.57 -19.43
N LEU A 159 -18.93 1.64 -20.22
CA LEU A 159 -19.01 3.01 -19.70
C LEU A 159 -20.46 3.35 -19.32
N ARG A 160 -20.67 3.83 -18.09
CA ARG A 160 -22.01 4.18 -17.55
C ARG A 160 -22.72 5.27 -18.35
N LEU A 161 -21.97 6.18 -18.98
CA LEU A 161 -22.51 7.30 -19.78
C LEU A 161 -22.29 7.11 -21.29
N GLY A 162 -21.77 5.95 -21.71
CA GLY A 162 -21.23 5.75 -23.05
C GLY A 162 -20.04 6.67 -23.37
N GLN A 163 -19.41 6.48 -24.53
CA GLN A 163 -18.21 7.24 -24.90
C GLN A 163 -18.45 8.76 -24.92
N ALA A 164 -19.51 9.20 -25.62
CA ALA A 164 -19.80 10.62 -25.77
C ALA A 164 -20.15 11.32 -24.44
N GLY A 165 -20.77 10.60 -23.49
CA GLY A 165 -21.04 11.14 -22.16
C GLY A 165 -19.79 11.23 -21.30
N THR A 166 -18.93 10.22 -21.35
CA THR A 166 -17.63 10.20 -20.68
C THR A 166 -16.71 11.31 -21.18
N ASP A 167 -16.64 11.53 -22.49
CA ASP A 167 -15.82 12.59 -23.09
C ASP A 167 -16.30 13.98 -22.64
N LYS A 168 -17.62 14.22 -22.60
CA LYS A 168 -18.19 15.47 -22.10
C LYS A 168 -17.84 15.74 -20.64
N VAL A 169 -17.72 14.71 -19.80
CA VAL A 169 -17.30 14.89 -18.40
C VAL A 169 -15.85 15.37 -18.37
N VAL A 170 -14.95 14.79 -19.16
CA VAL A 170 -13.54 15.24 -19.23
C VAL A 170 -13.47 16.68 -19.75
N GLU A 171 -14.21 17.02 -20.80
CA GLU A 171 -14.22 18.36 -21.40
C GLU A 171 -14.80 19.45 -20.48
N ALA A 172 -15.76 19.09 -19.61
CA ALA A 172 -16.42 20.02 -18.70
C ALA A 172 -15.66 20.26 -17.38
N HIS A 173 -14.52 19.58 -17.15
CA HIS A 173 -13.79 19.62 -15.89
C HIS A 173 -12.31 19.91 -16.09
N THR A 174 -11.68 20.50 -15.07
CA THR A 174 -10.23 20.63 -15.06
C THR A 174 -9.61 19.33 -14.56
N VAL A 175 -8.85 18.64 -15.40
CA VAL A 175 -8.08 17.45 -15.00
C VAL A 175 -6.83 17.91 -14.25
N ARG A 176 -6.65 17.43 -13.01
CA ARG A 176 -5.60 17.91 -12.09
C ARG A 176 -4.90 16.75 -11.38
N CYS A 177 -4.64 15.66 -12.09
CA CYS A 177 -3.97 14.50 -11.51
C CYS A 177 -2.50 14.81 -11.23
N THR A 178 -2.08 14.67 -9.97
CA THR A 178 -0.67 14.86 -9.57
C THR A 178 0.11 13.55 -9.42
N HIS A 179 -0.56 12.42 -9.64
CA HIS A 179 0.02 11.10 -9.39
C HIS A 179 0.55 10.47 -10.68
N PHE A 180 1.87 10.30 -10.75
CA PHE A 180 2.55 9.81 -11.96
C PHE A 180 2.05 8.43 -12.41
N ASP A 181 1.85 7.49 -11.48
CA ASP A 181 1.47 6.12 -11.83
C ASP A 181 0.04 6.02 -12.39
N ALA A 182 -0.81 7.02 -12.16
CA ALA A 182 -2.10 7.18 -12.86
C ALA A 182 -1.94 7.96 -14.17
N PHE A 183 -1.25 9.11 -14.12
CA PHE A 183 -1.07 10.00 -15.26
C PHE A 183 -0.46 9.31 -16.50
N ARG A 184 0.50 8.40 -16.30
CA ARG A 184 1.16 7.68 -17.40
C ARG A 184 0.24 6.79 -18.25
N PHE A 185 -1.02 6.63 -17.85
CA PHE A 185 -2.04 5.88 -18.57
C PHE A 185 -3.08 6.76 -19.26
N PHE A 186 -2.94 8.09 -19.20
CA PHE A 186 -3.85 9.00 -19.89
C PHE A 186 -3.78 8.75 -21.40
N THR A 187 -4.90 8.97 -22.08
CA THR A 187 -4.91 8.95 -23.54
C THR A 187 -4.07 10.12 -24.07
N PRO A 188 -3.48 10.01 -25.27
CA PRO A 188 -2.72 11.12 -25.87
C PRO A 188 -3.50 12.45 -25.88
N ASP A 189 -4.82 12.38 -26.10
CA ASP A 189 -5.70 13.55 -26.13
C ASP A 189 -6.01 14.12 -24.73
N ALA A 190 -5.91 13.32 -23.67
CA ALA A 190 -6.13 13.76 -22.30
C ALA A 190 -4.88 14.31 -21.62
N VAL A 191 -3.69 13.89 -22.04
CA VAL A 191 -2.39 14.39 -21.52
C VAL A 191 -2.32 15.93 -21.49
N PRO A 192 -2.61 16.67 -22.59
CA PRO A 192 -2.52 18.13 -22.57
C PRO A 192 -3.62 18.82 -21.76
N LEU A 193 -4.67 18.10 -21.33
CA LEU A 193 -5.75 18.64 -20.50
C LEU A 193 -5.42 18.64 -19.02
N ASN A 194 -4.40 17.88 -18.60
CA ASN A 194 -3.99 17.83 -17.21
C ASN A 194 -3.20 19.08 -16.83
N GLU A 195 -3.57 19.72 -15.72
CA GLU A 195 -2.84 20.89 -15.20
C GLU A 195 -1.38 20.60 -14.86
N PHE A 196 -1.09 19.34 -14.49
CA PHE A 196 0.24 18.89 -14.12
C PHE A 196 0.81 17.94 -15.18
N ALA A 197 2.13 17.90 -15.31
CA ALA A 197 2.84 16.90 -16.12
C ALA A 197 3.78 16.07 -15.22
N PRO A 198 3.23 15.25 -14.29
CA PRO A 198 4.06 14.49 -13.37
C PRO A 198 4.92 13.48 -14.14
N THR A 199 6.17 13.33 -13.72
CA THR A 199 7.10 12.30 -14.18
C THR A 199 7.52 11.46 -12.98
N ARG A 200 8.25 10.36 -13.22
CA ARG A 200 8.84 9.59 -12.11
C ARG A 200 9.79 10.44 -11.27
N GLU A 201 10.54 11.33 -11.91
CA GLU A 201 11.53 12.19 -11.26
C GLU A 201 10.85 13.29 -10.42
N THR A 202 9.75 13.87 -10.92
CA THR A 202 9.03 14.93 -10.22
C THR A 202 8.02 14.42 -9.20
N GLN A 203 7.81 13.10 -9.09
CA GLN A 203 6.84 12.48 -8.20
C GLN A 203 6.84 13.04 -6.76
N PRO A 204 7.99 13.25 -6.07
CA PRO A 204 7.99 13.85 -4.74
C PRO A 204 7.47 15.29 -4.68
N HIS A 205 7.61 16.07 -5.75
CA HIS A 205 7.14 17.45 -5.81
C HIS A 205 5.66 17.54 -6.21
N CYS A 206 5.11 16.52 -6.87
CA CYS A 206 3.73 16.52 -7.35
C CYS A 206 2.76 15.84 -6.37
N GLU A 207 3.14 14.70 -5.78
CA GLU A 207 2.22 13.94 -4.92
C GLU A 207 1.84 14.71 -3.68
N GLN A 208 0.59 14.60 -3.26
CA GLN A 208 0.02 15.34 -2.14
C GLN A 208 -0.98 14.50 -1.36
N MET A 209 -1.19 14.80 -0.08
CA MET A 209 -1.93 13.94 0.86
C MET A 209 -3.42 13.75 0.55
N GLY A 210 -4.05 14.63 -0.22
CA GLY A 210 -5.40 14.48 -0.76
C GLY A 210 -5.49 13.54 -1.97
N CYS A 211 -4.37 13.23 -2.64
CA CYS A 211 -4.39 12.31 -3.77
C CYS A 211 -4.78 10.89 -3.31
N LEU A 212 -5.88 10.36 -3.87
CA LEU A 212 -6.39 9.03 -3.53
C LEU A 212 -5.32 7.95 -3.75
N HIS A 213 -4.59 8.04 -4.86
CA HIS A 213 -3.58 7.06 -5.24
C HIS A 213 -2.28 7.17 -4.46
N ALA A 214 -1.83 8.38 -4.11
CA ALA A 214 -0.66 8.52 -3.22
C ALA A 214 -0.95 7.92 -1.83
N ASN A 215 -2.20 7.96 -1.37
CA ASN A 215 -2.64 7.29 -0.15
C ASN A 215 -2.75 5.76 -0.31
N MET A 216 -3.30 5.29 -1.43
CA MET A 216 -3.37 3.87 -1.77
C MET A 216 -1.97 3.22 -1.83
N ASP A 217 -0.99 3.95 -2.36
CA ASP A 217 0.39 3.53 -2.51
C ASP A 217 1.16 3.35 -1.19
N LEU A 218 0.62 3.75 -0.04
CA LEU A 218 1.22 3.41 1.25
C LEU A 218 1.42 1.90 1.40
N TYR A 219 0.52 1.09 0.83
CA TYR A 219 0.68 -0.37 0.78
C TYR A 219 1.89 -0.81 -0.05
N LYS A 220 2.11 -0.19 -1.21
CA LYS A 220 3.31 -0.42 -2.06
C LYS A 220 4.58 -0.06 -1.29
N TRP A 221 4.59 1.07 -0.60
CA TRP A 221 5.76 1.54 0.14
C TRP A 221 6.06 0.68 1.37
N ALA A 222 5.04 0.29 2.13
CA ALA A 222 5.16 -0.68 3.21
C ALA A 222 5.76 -2.01 2.72
N THR A 223 5.25 -2.53 1.60
CA THR A 223 5.78 -3.75 0.96
C THR A 223 7.26 -3.61 0.59
N LYS A 224 7.68 -2.45 0.08
CA LYS A 224 9.08 -2.21 -0.32
C LYS A 224 10.02 -2.04 0.88
N LEU A 225 9.54 -1.44 1.97
CA LEU A 225 10.26 -1.37 3.23
C LEU A 225 10.40 -2.77 3.88
N GLY A 226 9.46 -3.68 3.62
CA GLY A 226 9.59 -5.10 3.93
C GLY A 226 9.63 -5.36 5.43
N GLU A 227 10.58 -6.18 5.89
CA GLU A 227 10.66 -6.68 7.27
C GLU A 227 10.80 -5.58 8.33
N ALA A 228 11.24 -4.37 7.95
CA ALA A 228 11.28 -3.22 8.85
C ALA A 228 9.88 -2.74 9.27
N VAL A 229 8.84 -3.04 8.48
CA VAL A 229 7.46 -2.63 8.76
C VAL A 229 6.78 -3.70 9.63
N PRO A 230 6.23 -3.32 10.81
CA PRO A 230 5.39 -4.21 11.60
C PRO A 230 4.22 -4.78 10.80
N GLY A 231 3.89 -6.05 11.02
CA GLY A 231 2.85 -6.74 10.27
C GLY A 231 1.48 -6.06 10.32
N ASP A 232 1.08 -5.54 11.48
CA ASP A 232 -0.17 -4.81 11.67
C ASP A 232 -0.22 -3.54 10.82
N LEU A 233 0.85 -2.75 10.80
CA LEU A 233 0.98 -1.55 9.99
C LEU A 233 0.90 -1.89 8.49
N TRP A 234 1.51 -2.99 8.07
CA TRP A 234 1.40 -3.41 6.68
C TRP A 234 -0.04 -3.77 6.29
N LEU A 235 -0.77 -4.49 7.16
CA LEU A 235 -2.19 -4.81 6.92
C LEU A 235 -3.10 -3.58 6.97
N ASP A 236 -2.82 -2.60 7.84
CA ASP A 236 -3.56 -1.34 7.87
C ASP A 236 -3.42 -0.59 6.53
N THR A 237 -2.22 -0.61 5.93
CA THR A 237 -2.02 -0.01 4.59
C THR A 237 -2.73 -0.79 3.49
N PHE A 238 -2.82 -2.12 3.60
CA PHE A 238 -3.58 -2.96 2.66
C PHE A 238 -5.08 -2.60 2.69
N GLU A 239 -5.68 -2.52 3.88
CA GLU A 239 -7.10 -2.17 4.01
C GLU A 239 -7.40 -0.73 3.57
N LEU A 240 -6.46 0.20 3.80
CA LEU A 240 -6.55 1.55 3.25
C LEU A 240 -6.53 1.51 1.71
N ALA A 241 -5.65 0.70 1.12
CA ALA A 241 -5.59 0.54 -0.33
C ALA A 241 -6.88 -0.06 -0.90
N CYS A 242 -7.51 -1.03 -0.22
CA CYS A 242 -8.83 -1.54 -0.57
C CYS A 242 -9.91 -0.44 -0.50
N SER A 243 -9.92 0.36 0.58
CA SER A 243 -10.86 1.48 0.73
C SER A 243 -10.70 2.52 -0.38
N ALA A 244 -9.45 2.83 -0.74
CA ALA A 244 -9.13 3.75 -1.83
C ALA A 244 -9.55 3.21 -3.19
N ARG A 245 -9.30 1.92 -3.45
CA ARG A 245 -9.71 1.27 -4.69
C ARG A 245 -11.23 1.22 -4.87
N GLU A 246 -11.98 0.99 -3.78
CA GLU A 246 -13.44 1.09 -3.85
C GLU A 246 -13.87 2.49 -4.27
N LEU A 247 -13.37 3.53 -3.60
CA LEU A 247 -13.75 4.92 -3.91
C LEU A 247 -13.38 5.29 -5.35
N ASP A 248 -12.18 4.91 -5.79
CA ASP A 248 -11.67 5.10 -7.15
C ASP A 248 -12.63 4.50 -8.18
N MET A 249 -12.98 3.22 -8.01
CA MET A 249 -13.85 2.53 -8.97
C MET A 249 -15.31 2.97 -8.91
N ARG A 250 -15.80 3.42 -7.76
CA ARG A 250 -17.15 3.99 -7.67
C ARG A 250 -17.26 5.35 -8.34
N ALA A 251 -16.17 6.11 -8.43
CA ALA A 251 -16.13 7.41 -9.12
C ALA A 251 -15.68 7.31 -10.59
N ALA A 252 -15.22 6.13 -11.02
CA ALA A 252 -14.76 5.85 -12.37
C ALA A 252 -15.92 5.91 -13.40
N PRO A 253 -15.62 5.98 -14.72
CA PRO A 253 -16.65 6.03 -15.75
C PRO A 253 -17.33 4.67 -16.02
N TYR A 254 -16.84 3.59 -15.43
CA TYR A 254 -17.33 2.22 -15.66
C TYR A 254 -18.64 1.94 -14.90
N ASP A 255 -19.53 1.15 -15.49
CA ASP A 255 -20.70 0.61 -14.79
C ASP A 255 -20.31 -0.68 -14.05
N LEU A 256 -20.45 -0.63 -12.72
CA LEU A 256 -20.06 -1.70 -11.80
C LEU A 256 -21.23 -2.14 -10.91
N GLN A 257 -22.46 -1.80 -11.26
CA GLN A 257 -23.64 -2.13 -10.45
C GLN A 257 -23.82 -3.64 -10.30
N ASP A 258 -23.59 -4.41 -11.37
CA ASP A 258 -23.64 -5.89 -11.35
C ASP A 258 -22.54 -6.50 -10.47
N TRP A 259 -21.51 -5.73 -10.14
CA TRP A 259 -20.44 -6.09 -9.21
C TRP A 259 -20.69 -5.60 -7.78
N GLY A 260 -21.84 -4.97 -7.52
CA GLY A 260 -22.23 -4.46 -6.19
C GLY A 260 -21.74 -3.05 -5.87
N PHE A 261 -21.23 -2.30 -6.87
CA PHE A 261 -20.70 -0.95 -6.66
C PHE A 261 -21.63 0.10 -7.28
N ALA A 262 -22.44 0.74 -6.45
CA ALA A 262 -23.23 1.90 -6.87
C ALA A 262 -22.31 3.10 -7.19
N PRO A 263 -22.52 3.78 -8.33
CA PRO A 263 -21.65 4.85 -8.78
C PRO A 263 -21.78 6.11 -7.92
N ILE A 264 -20.65 6.74 -7.62
CA ILE A 264 -20.55 8.12 -7.14
C ILE A 264 -20.44 9.01 -8.37
N ARG A 265 -21.53 9.73 -8.66
CA ARG A 265 -21.71 10.47 -9.92
C ARG A 265 -20.98 11.81 -9.91
N ILE A 266 -19.65 11.80 -10.10
CA ILE A 266 -18.80 13.00 -10.08
C ILE A 266 -19.13 14.02 -11.16
N GLU A 267 -19.97 13.68 -12.14
CA GLU A 267 -20.54 14.63 -13.10
C GLU A 267 -21.58 15.58 -12.47
N THR A 268 -22.02 15.32 -11.24
CA THR A 268 -23.00 16.13 -10.49
C THR A 268 -22.36 16.82 -9.28
N PRO A 269 -22.89 17.98 -8.83
CA PRO A 269 -22.44 18.62 -7.59
C PRO A 269 -22.54 17.71 -6.36
N GLU A 270 -23.62 16.93 -6.24
CA GLU A 270 -23.88 16.03 -5.12
C GLU A 270 -22.85 14.88 -5.07
N GLY A 271 -22.56 14.27 -6.23
CA GLY A 271 -21.57 13.20 -6.32
C GLY A 271 -20.15 13.70 -6.04
N LYS A 272 -19.80 14.93 -6.48
CA LYS A 272 -18.54 15.57 -6.10
C LYS A 272 -18.43 15.79 -4.59
N ALA A 273 -19.49 16.29 -3.96
CA ALA A 273 -19.52 16.49 -2.52
C ALA A 273 -19.34 15.17 -1.75
N GLU A 274 -20.00 14.08 -2.19
CA GLU A 274 -19.80 12.75 -1.61
C GLU A 274 -18.36 12.26 -1.80
N TYR A 275 -17.80 12.38 -3.01
CA TYR A 275 -16.44 11.97 -3.31
C TYR A 275 -15.43 12.69 -2.42
N VAL A 276 -15.52 14.03 -2.31
CA VAL A 276 -14.63 14.85 -1.49
C VAL A 276 -14.69 14.42 -0.03
N ARG A 277 -15.89 14.17 0.51
CA ARG A 277 -16.05 13.71 1.90
C ARG A 277 -15.30 12.40 2.13
N ARG A 278 -15.53 11.39 1.28
CA ARG A 278 -14.86 10.07 1.39
C ARG A 278 -13.34 10.17 1.14
N GLN A 279 -12.91 11.01 0.21
CA GLN A 279 -11.49 11.26 -0.07
C GLN A 279 -10.78 11.87 1.14
N ARG A 280 -11.43 12.79 1.86
CA ARG A 280 -10.89 13.37 3.10
C ARG A 280 -10.78 12.34 4.23
N GLU A 281 -11.75 11.45 4.36
CA GLU A 281 -11.68 10.33 5.32
C GLU A 281 -10.49 9.41 5.05
N ILE A 282 -10.26 9.06 3.78
CA ILE A 282 -9.09 8.26 3.37
C ILE A 282 -7.79 9.04 3.64
N SER A 283 -7.73 10.31 3.27
CA SER A 283 -6.56 11.17 3.49
C SER A 283 -6.18 11.26 4.97
N SER A 284 -7.17 11.42 5.86
CA SER A 284 -6.95 11.46 7.31
C SER A 284 -6.40 10.14 7.85
N ARG A 285 -7.00 9.00 7.47
CA ARG A 285 -6.49 7.66 7.83
C ARG A 285 -5.07 7.44 7.29
N ALA A 286 -4.83 7.85 6.05
CA ALA A 286 -3.54 7.72 5.39
C ALA A 286 -2.45 8.55 6.08
N ASP A 287 -2.76 9.73 6.62
CA ASP A 287 -1.77 10.56 7.30
C ASP A 287 -1.23 9.90 8.58
N VAL A 288 -2.09 9.20 9.32
CA VAL A 288 -1.68 8.39 10.48
C VAL A 288 -0.72 7.28 10.04
N LEU A 289 -1.08 6.51 9.02
CA LEU A 289 -0.24 5.40 8.53
C LEU A 289 1.08 5.91 7.94
N ARG A 290 1.06 7.04 7.23
CA ARG A 290 2.24 7.72 6.70
C ARG A 290 3.19 8.14 7.82
N GLY A 291 2.65 8.69 8.92
CA GLY A 291 3.44 9.01 10.11
C GLY A 291 4.14 7.78 10.70
N ARG A 292 3.42 6.66 10.83
CA ARG A 292 4.00 5.40 11.33
C ARG A 292 5.07 4.83 10.40
N LEU A 293 4.87 4.89 9.08
CA LEU A 293 5.89 4.47 8.11
C LEU A 293 7.12 5.38 8.14
N LEU A 294 6.94 6.69 8.34
CA LEU A 294 8.05 7.63 8.51
C LEU A 294 8.86 7.33 9.76
N GLN A 295 8.22 6.92 10.87
CA GLN A 295 8.95 6.46 12.06
C GLN A 295 9.83 5.25 11.73
N VAL A 296 9.32 4.25 11.00
CA VAL A 296 10.12 3.09 10.55
C VAL A 296 11.33 3.54 9.72
N VAL A 297 11.14 4.48 8.80
CA VAL A 297 12.22 5.08 8.00
C VAL A 297 13.25 5.80 8.87
N ASP A 298 12.79 6.63 9.81
CA ASP A 298 13.65 7.42 10.69
C ASP A 298 14.50 6.51 11.58
N VAL A 299 13.92 5.44 12.15
CA VAL A 299 14.65 4.43 12.92
C VAL A 299 15.75 3.79 12.06
N ALA A 300 15.40 3.34 10.86
CA ALA A 300 16.36 2.69 9.96
C ALA A 300 17.52 3.63 9.58
N LEU A 301 17.25 4.89 9.28
CA LEU A 301 18.28 5.85 8.84
C LEU A 301 19.09 6.46 10.00
N SER A 302 18.55 6.50 11.23
CA SER A 302 19.26 7.00 12.41
C SER A 302 20.33 6.06 12.97
N THR A 303 20.42 4.85 12.43
CA THR A 303 21.39 3.82 12.82
C THR A 303 22.66 3.86 11.94
N GLN A 304 22.76 4.85 11.03
CA GLN A 304 23.99 5.16 10.27
C GLN A 304 24.94 6.07 11.04
#